data_AF-A0A6I4P533-F1
#
_entry.id   AF-A0A6I4P533-F1
#
_cell.length_a   1.000
_cell.length_b   1.000
_cell.length_c   1.000
_cell.angle_alpha   90.00
_cell.angle_beta   90.00
_cell.angle_gamma   90.00
#
_symmetry.space_group_name_H-M   'P 1'
#
loop_
_entity.id
_entity.type
_entity.pdbx_description
1 polymer ?
#
loop_
_entity_poly.entity_id
_entity_poly.type
_entity_poly.pdbx_seq_one_letter_code
_entity_poly.pdbx_strand_id
1 'polypeptide(L)'
;MNFTDLTLEELEDYRPDLPEPGGLDAFWNSTIAEARAAGGEVVRTPLDGPIAELVIEDLVFPGFAGDPVRGWVIRPKDAAPRAAVVQFIGYGGGRGLPGEHLGWASAGYVHVVMDTRGQGSGWGGGGGTADPHGSGPAAAGYLTRGIESPETYYYRRVYTDAVRLLDAVAAFPEVDASRIAVTGVSQGGGISIAAAALSSHVAAVMPDVPFLCDFPRSTTRTPLPPFTEVTKYLSVHRDRVADVLATLSYFDGAVLASRISAPALFSVALMDDVVLPSSVFAAYHRLASTDREIEVYAHNGHEGGGPFQWLRQTSWLADRFGAPLA
;
A
#
# COMPACT_ATOMS: atom_id res chain seq x y z
N MET A 1 8.02 -5.86 25.24
CA MET A 1 6.79 -6.31 24.56
C MET A 1 6.80 -7.84 24.56
N ASN A 2 5.64 -8.48 24.43
CA ASN A 2 5.51 -9.94 24.36
C ASN A 2 5.11 -10.33 22.93
N PHE A 3 5.31 -11.59 22.54
CA PHE A 3 4.71 -12.11 21.31
C PHE A 3 3.18 -11.93 21.32
N THR A 4 2.64 -11.46 20.21
CA THR A 4 1.23 -11.06 20.08
C THR A 4 0.35 -12.12 19.42
N ASP A 5 0.97 -13.15 18.84
CA ASP A 5 0.32 -14.09 17.92
C ASP A 5 0.97 -15.49 17.98
N LEU A 6 0.83 -16.28 16.92
CA LEU A 6 1.51 -17.56 16.72
C LEU A 6 3.04 -17.43 16.85
N THR A 7 3.68 -18.53 17.26
CA THR A 7 5.15 -18.63 17.27
C THR A 7 5.72 -18.57 15.84
N LEU A 8 7.00 -18.23 15.69
CA LEU A 8 7.63 -18.19 14.36
C LEU A 8 7.54 -19.52 13.61
N GLU A 9 7.72 -20.65 14.31
CA GLU A 9 7.58 -21.99 13.73
C GLU A 9 6.16 -22.23 13.20
N GLU A 10 5.13 -21.88 13.96
CA GLU A 10 3.74 -21.98 13.49
C GLU A 10 3.43 -21.02 12.34
N LEU A 11 4.07 -19.84 12.33
CA LEU A 11 3.90 -18.85 11.27
C LEU A 11 4.49 -19.31 9.94
N GLU A 12 5.64 -19.98 9.96
CA GLU A 12 6.30 -20.54 8.76
C GLU A 12 5.39 -21.55 8.03
N ASP A 13 4.53 -22.25 8.77
CA ASP A 13 3.54 -23.20 8.26
C ASP A 13 2.13 -22.59 8.09
N TYR A 14 1.90 -21.35 8.52
CA TYR A 14 0.57 -20.72 8.48
C TYR A 14 0.12 -20.46 7.04
N ARG A 15 -0.89 -21.22 6.58
CA ARG A 15 -1.55 -21.12 5.26
C ARG A 15 -3.08 -21.14 5.43
N PRO A 16 -3.71 -20.02 5.82
CA PRO A 16 -5.16 -20.01 6.03
C PRO A 16 -5.92 -20.23 4.71
N ASP A 17 -7.07 -20.87 4.82
CA ASP A 17 -8.04 -20.94 3.72
C ASP A 17 -8.81 -19.62 3.64
N LEU A 18 -8.38 -18.77 2.71
CA LEU A 18 -9.03 -17.52 2.33
C LEU A 18 -9.63 -17.72 0.93
N PRO A 19 -10.92 -18.06 0.82
CA PRO A 19 -11.55 -18.28 -0.47
C PRO A 19 -11.55 -17.00 -1.29
N GLU A 20 -11.18 -17.12 -2.56
CA GLU A 20 -11.27 -16.01 -3.51
C GLU A 20 -12.75 -15.70 -3.80
N PRO A 21 -13.20 -14.43 -3.73
CA PRO A 21 -14.57 -14.11 -4.09
C PRO A 21 -14.83 -14.36 -5.57
N GLY A 22 -16.01 -14.89 -5.87
CA GLY A 22 -16.44 -15.09 -7.25
C GLY A 22 -16.45 -13.77 -8.02
N GLY A 23 -15.74 -13.72 -9.14
CA GLY A 23 -15.67 -12.53 -9.99
C GLY A 23 -14.62 -11.50 -9.60
N LEU A 24 -13.66 -11.83 -8.71
CA LEU A 24 -12.60 -10.92 -8.28
C LEU A 24 -11.88 -10.22 -9.44
N ASP A 25 -11.43 -10.98 -10.43
CA ASP A 25 -10.73 -10.43 -11.60
C ASP A 25 -11.64 -9.53 -12.43
N ALA A 26 -12.90 -9.93 -12.62
CA ALA A 26 -13.86 -9.13 -13.39
C ALA A 26 -14.12 -7.77 -12.71
N PHE A 27 -14.29 -7.77 -11.38
CA PHE A 27 -14.50 -6.57 -10.57
C PHE A 27 -13.33 -5.58 -10.67
N TRP A 28 -12.10 -6.07 -10.54
CA TRP A 28 -10.93 -5.19 -10.60
C TRP A 28 -10.63 -4.74 -12.02
N ASN A 29 -10.76 -5.62 -13.02
CA ASN A 29 -10.58 -5.26 -14.42
C ASN A 29 -11.57 -4.18 -14.86
N SER A 30 -12.86 -4.28 -14.50
CA SER A 30 -13.84 -3.24 -14.81
C SER A 30 -13.54 -1.94 -14.08
N THR A 31 -13.26 -2.00 -12.78
CA THR A 31 -12.93 -0.82 -11.96
C THR A 31 -11.74 -0.03 -12.54
N ILE A 32 -10.66 -0.73 -12.92
CA ILE A 32 -9.46 -0.09 -13.47
C ILE A 32 -9.72 0.45 -14.88
N ALA A 33 -10.48 -0.29 -15.71
CA ALA A 33 -10.85 0.17 -17.05
C ALA A 33 -11.71 1.44 -17.01
N GLU A 34 -12.69 1.51 -16.09
CA GLU A 34 -13.53 2.68 -15.87
C GLU A 34 -12.70 3.89 -15.44
N ALA A 35 -11.78 3.72 -14.49
CA ALA A 35 -10.91 4.81 -14.03
C ALA A 35 -9.97 5.31 -15.14
N ARG A 36 -9.43 4.41 -15.97
CA ARG A 36 -8.64 4.81 -17.15
C ARG A 36 -9.47 5.53 -18.19
N ALA A 37 -10.72 5.10 -18.42
CA ALA A 37 -11.62 5.72 -19.38
C ALA A 37 -12.13 7.11 -18.94
N ALA A 38 -12.24 7.37 -17.63
CA ALA A 38 -12.57 8.69 -17.10
C ALA A 38 -11.53 9.77 -17.49
N GLY A 39 -10.30 9.36 -17.80
CA GLY A 39 -9.24 10.26 -18.25
C GLY A 39 -8.79 11.24 -17.18
N GLY A 40 -8.26 12.38 -17.60
CA GLY A 40 -7.74 13.45 -16.73
C GLY A 40 -6.26 13.75 -17.00
N GLU A 41 -5.79 14.84 -16.42
CA GLU A 41 -4.44 15.38 -16.66
C GLU A 41 -3.51 15.06 -15.49
N VAL A 42 -2.28 14.65 -15.81
CA VAL A 42 -1.19 14.55 -14.83
C VAL A 42 -0.43 15.87 -14.84
N VAL A 43 -0.46 16.58 -13.71
CA VAL A 43 0.19 17.87 -13.54
C VAL A 43 1.30 17.74 -12.50
N ARG A 44 2.49 18.27 -12.84
CA ARG A 44 3.65 18.33 -11.96
C ARG A 44 4.12 19.77 -11.85
N THR A 45 4.18 20.29 -10.63
CA THR A 45 4.60 21.67 -10.35
C THR A 45 5.84 21.67 -9.45
N PRO A 46 7.02 22.09 -9.95
CA PRO A 46 8.20 22.26 -9.11
C PRO A 46 7.94 23.20 -7.94
N LEU A 47 8.48 22.86 -6.78
CA LEU A 47 8.38 23.66 -5.56
C LEU A 47 9.75 24.18 -5.15
N ASP A 48 9.81 25.46 -4.82
CA ASP A 48 10.94 26.03 -4.09
C ASP A 48 10.87 25.57 -2.62
N GLY A 49 12.03 25.31 -2.03
CA GLY A 49 12.12 24.86 -0.65
C GLY A 49 13.55 24.76 -0.14
N PRO A 50 13.74 24.35 1.13
CA PRO A 50 15.06 24.28 1.74
C PRO A 50 15.92 23.10 1.23
N ILE A 51 15.34 22.18 0.46
CA ILE A 51 16.05 21.01 -0.07
C ILE A 51 16.78 21.42 -1.35
N ALA A 52 18.08 21.65 -1.23
CA ALA A 52 18.89 22.16 -2.33
C ALA A 52 19.30 21.09 -3.35
N GLU A 53 19.46 19.82 -2.95
CA GLU A 53 20.08 18.79 -3.79
C GLU A 53 19.10 17.92 -4.60
N LEU A 54 17.79 18.08 -4.38
CA LEU A 54 16.76 17.30 -5.04
C LEU A 54 15.73 18.23 -5.69
N VAL A 55 15.07 17.76 -6.73
CA VAL A 55 13.87 18.39 -7.28
C VAL A 55 12.67 17.78 -6.58
N ILE A 56 11.79 18.64 -6.05
CA ILE A 56 10.52 18.26 -5.43
C ILE A 56 9.39 18.91 -6.22
N GLU A 57 8.42 18.11 -6.65
CA GLU A 57 7.28 18.57 -7.45
C GLU A 57 5.95 18.15 -6.80
N ASP A 58 5.01 19.09 -6.70
CA ASP A 58 3.60 18.81 -6.40
C ASP A 58 3.02 18.01 -7.55
N LEU A 59 2.58 16.79 -7.26
CA LEU A 59 1.92 15.91 -8.23
C LEU A 59 0.42 15.97 -8.03
N VAL A 60 -0.32 16.11 -9.13
CA VAL A 60 -1.75 15.84 -9.21
C VAL A 60 -1.99 14.90 -10.39
N PHE A 61 -2.75 13.82 -10.19
CA PHE A 61 -3.08 12.85 -11.23
C PHE A 61 -4.53 12.35 -11.09
N PRO A 62 -5.17 11.87 -12.16
CA PRO A 62 -6.53 11.35 -12.10
C PRO A 62 -6.56 9.92 -11.54
N GLY A 63 -7.13 9.77 -10.34
CA GLY A 63 -7.35 8.50 -9.66
C GLY A 63 -8.69 7.84 -10.00
N PHE A 64 -9.34 7.26 -8.99
CA PHE A 64 -10.68 6.69 -9.12
C PHE A 64 -11.67 7.71 -9.70
N ALA A 65 -12.45 7.29 -10.71
CA ALA A 65 -13.43 8.14 -11.42
C ALA A 65 -12.88 9.45 -11.99
N GLY A 66 -11.55 9.58 -12.17
CA GLY A 66 -10.91 10.82 -12.61
C GLY A 66 -10.71 11.87 -11.49
N ASP A 67 -10.96 11.51 -10.23
CA ASP A 67 -10.74 12.40 -9.08
C ASP A 67 -9.27 12.86 -9.02
N PRO A 68 -8.99 14.13 -8.69
CA PRO A 68 -7.62 14.60 -8.52
C PRO A 68 -7.00 14.03 -7.25
N VAL A 69 -5.99 13.18 -7.42
CA VAL A 69 -5.18 12.62 -6.33
C VAL A 69 -3.84 13.33 -6.29
N ARG A 70 -3.40 13.67 -5.08
CA ARG A 70 -2.17 14.40 -4.85
C ARG A 70 -1.01 13.46 -4.54
N GLY A 71 0.22 13.96 -4.69
CA GLY A 71 1.42 13.25 -4.30
C GLY A 71 2.66 14.13 -4.36
N TRP A 72 3.81 13.52 -4.15
CA TRP A 72 5.11 14.15 -4.40
C TRP A 72 5.87 13.36 -5.45
N VAL A 73 6.57 14.05 -6.35
CA VAL A 73 7.68 13.49 -7.12
C VAL A 73 8.96 14.10 -6.58
N ILE A 74 9.89 13.27 -6.16
CA ILE A 74 11.17 13.66 -5.55
C ILE A 74 12.27 12.92 -6.30
N ARG A 75 13.19 13.66 -6.90
CA ARG A 75 14.20 13.05 -7.79
C ARG A 75 15.53 13.81 -7.78
N PRO A 76 16.62 13.15 -8.18
CA PRO A 76 17.86 13.83 -8.54
C PRO A 76 17.63 14.91 -9.62
N LYS A 77 18.54 15.89 -9.67
CA LYS A 77 18.43 17.06 -10.57
C LYS A 77 18.68 16.76 -12.04
N ASP A 78 19.43 15.70 -12.34
CA ASP A 78 19.68 15.30 -13.72
C ASP A 78 18.40 14.75 -14.39
N ALA A 79 18.51 14.56 -15.70
CA ALA A 79 17.43 14.04 -16.54
C ALA A 79 17.64 12.56 -16.89
N ALA A 80 18.53 11.84 -16.20
CA ALA A 80 18.80 10.45 -16.53
C ALA A 80 17.60 9.57 -16.12
N PRO A 81 17.10 8.68 -17.00
CA PRO A 81 16.10 7.70 -16.62
C PRO A 81 16.63 6.79 -15.49
N ARG A 82 15.88 6.72 -14.39
CA ARG A 82 16.23 6.00 -13.16
C ARG A 82 15.12 5.02 -12.79
N ALA A 83 15.48 4.01 -12.00
CA ALA A 83 14.47 3.20 -11.33
C ALA A 83 13.60 4.08 -10.42
N ALA A 84 12.33 3.76 -10.31
CA ALA A 84 11.38 4.47 -9.46
C ALA A 84 10.96 3.64 -8.25
N VAL A 85 10.75 4.30 -7.13
CA VAL A 85 10.09 3.74 -5.95
C VAL A 85 8.81 4.52 -5.72
N VAL A 86 7.67 3.84 -5.76
CA VAL A 86 6.37 4.41 -5.43
C VAL A 86 6.02 4.00 -4.01
N GLN A 87 5.84 4.99 -3.14
CA GLN A 87 5.58 4.79 -1.72
C GLN A 87 4.13 5.12 -1.36
N PHE A 88 3.48 4.19 -0.65
CA PHE A 88 2.15 4.34 -0.08
C PHE A 88 2.20 4.54 1.44
N ILE A 89 1.17 5.18 1.99
CA ILE A 89 1.20 5.77 3.34
C ILE A 89 0.37 4.95 4.34
N GLY A 90 0.86 4.88 5.58
CA GLY A 90 0.18 4.25 6.70
C GLY A 90 -1.15 4.92 7.06
N TYR A 91 -1.99 4.19 7.80
CA TYR A 91 -3.37 4.59 8.12
C TYR A 91 -3.43 5.91 8.91
N GLY A 92 -4.29 6.83 8.50
CA GLY A 92 -4.44 8.17 9.08
C GLY A 92 -3.40 9.20 8.62
N GLY A 93 -2.35 8.76 7.93
CA GLY A 93 -1.31 9.62 7.36
C GLY A 93 -1.71 10.21 6.02
N GLY A 94 -0.90 11.16 5.54
CA GLY A 94 -1.00 11.79 4.23
C GLY A 94 0.41 12.12 3.73
N ARG A 95 0.52 12.65 2.51
CA ARG A 95 1.82 12.87 1.82
C ARG A 95 2.83 13.77 2.55
N GLY A 96 2.41 14.46 3.61
CA GLY A 96 3.29 15.30 4.41
C GLY A 96 3.78 16.55 3.69
N LEU A 97 4.73 17.25 4.31
CA LEU A 97 5.36 18.45 3.75
C LEU A 97 6.36 18.11 2.63
N PRO A 98 6.61 19.06 1.70
CA PRO A 98 7.71 18.96 0.76
C PRO A 98 9.04 18.73 1.52
N GLY A 99 9.65 17.57 1.29
CA GLY A 99 10.94 17.22 1.88
C GLY A 99 10.90 16.26 3.08
N GLU A 100 9.75 15.73 3.47
CA GLU A 100 9.67 14.66 4.50
C GLU A 100 10.20 13.29 3.97
N HIS A 101 10.20 13.11 2.65
CA HIS A 101 10.41 11.81 1.99
C HIS A 101 11.66 11.75 1.10
N LEU A 102 12.85 11.97 1.68
CA LEU A 102 14.08 12.14 0.89
C LEU A 102 14.86 10.85 0.62
N GLY A 103 14.72 9.83 1.47
CA GLY A 103 15.64 8.67 1.50
C GLY A 103 15.87 8.01 0.14
N TRP A 104 14.80 7.61 -0.55
CA TRP A 104 14.90 6.95 -1.87
C TRP A 104 15.51 7.83 -2.96
N ALA A 105 15.14 9.11 -2.99
CA ALA A 105 15.70 10.06 -3.96
C ALA A 105 17.17 10.35 -3.69
N SER A 106 17.55 10.49 -2.41
CA SER A 106 18.95 10.59 -1.97
C SER A 106 19.75 9.32 -2.27
N ALA A 107 19.09 8.16 -2.37
CA ALA A 107 19.68 6.90 -2.81
C ALA A 107 19.68 6.73 -4.35
N GLY A 108 19.34 7.75 -5.13
CA GLY A 108 19.47 7.75 -6.59
C GLY A 108 18.24 7.29 -7.38
N TYR A 109 17.10 7.06 -6.73
CA TYR A 109 15.84 6.68 -7.36
C TYR A 109 14.95 7.89 -7.68
N VAL A 110 13.98 7.73 -8.58
CA VAL A 110 12.81 8.62 -8.61
C VAL A 110 11.85 8.15 -7.53
N HIS A 111 11.63 8.97 -6.50
CA HIS A 111 10.74 8.66 -5.40
C HIS A 111 9.38 9.34 -5.61
N VAL A 112 8.31 8.56 -5.65
CA VAL A 112 6.95 9.08 -5.83
C VAL A 112 6.09 8.68 -4.64
N VAL A 113 5.52 9.65 -3.93
CA VAL A 113 4.70 9.41 -2.74
C VAL A 113 3.25 9.70 -3.07
N MET A 114 2.36 8.72 -2.90
CA MET A 114 0.93 8.91 -3.10
C MET A 114 0.27 9.43 -1.83
N ASP A 115 -0.41 10.56 -1.91
CA ASP A 115 -1.30 11.00 -0.83
C ASP A 115 -2.51 10.07 -0.71
N THR A 116 -3.11 9.98 0.48
CA THR A 116 -4.21 9.04 0.71
C THR A 116 -5.55 9.77 0.83
N ARG A 117 -6.46 9.53 -0.12
CA ARG A 117 -7.75 10.23 -0.22
C ARG A 117 -8.53 10.28 1.09
N GLY A 118 -8.90 11.48 1.51
CA GLY A 118 -9.67 11.76 2.71
C GLY A 118 -8.95 11.50 4.03
N GLN A 119 -7.68 11.06 4.02
CA GLN A 119 -6.85 10.87 5.22
C GLN A 119 -5.89 12.06 5.43
N GLY A 120 -4.76 11.85 6.10
CA GLY A 120 -3.79 12.92 6.40
C GLY A 120 -4.22 13.83 7.53
N SER A 121 -4.84 13.27 8.57
CA SER A 121 -5.27 14.02 9.76
C SER A 121 -5.10 13.23 11.08
N GLY A 122 -4.51 12.03 11.02
CA GLY A 122 -4.17 11.25 12.20
C GLY A 122 -2.73 11.49 12.68
N TRP A 123 -1.79 11.60 11.74
CA TRP A 123 -0.36 11.85 12.01
C TRP A 123 0.35 12.39 10.76
N GLY A 124 1.62 12.80 10.93
CA GLY A 124 2.46 13.33 9.85
C GLY A 124 2.18 14.80 9.51
N GLY A 125 2.74 15.28 8.39
CA GLY A 125 2.56 16.66 7.91
C GLY A 125 1.22 16.94 7.21
N GLY A 126 0.30 15.98 7.18
CA GLY A 126 -1.05 16.11 6.62
C GLY A 126 -1.23 15.58 5.19
N GLY A 127 -2.47 15.60 4.71
CA GLY A 127 -2.87 15.20 3.35
C GLY A 127 -3.72 16.28 2.69
N GLY A 128 -3.81 16.23 1.36
CA GLY A 128 -4.53 17.20 0.54
C GLY A 128 -5.48 16.60 -0.50
N THR A 129 -5.57 15.28 -0.58
CA THR A 129 -6.50 14.57 -1.48
C THR A 129 -7.86 14.43 -0.82
N ALA A 130 -8.90 14.97 -1.44
CA ALA A 130 -10.28 14.78 -0.98
C ALA A 130 -10.79 13.36 -1.32
N ASP A 131 -11.77 12.85 -0.58
CA ASP A 131 -12.60 11.72 -0.99
C ASP A 131 -14.04 12.23 -1.19
N PRO A 132 -14.44 12.64 -2.41
CA PRO A 132 -15.76 13.21 -2.67
C PRO A 132 -16.88 12.14 -2.72
N HIS A 133 -16.55 10.89 -2.37
CA HIS A 133 -17.47 9.77 -2.35
C HIS A 133 -17.94 9.52 -0.92
N GLY A 134 -19.22 9.81 -0.66
CA GLY A 134 -19.84 9.54 0.63
C GLY A 134 -19.91 8.04 0.93
N SER A 135 -20.23 7.72 2.19
CA SER A 135 -20.60 6.36 2.60
C SER A 135 -21.91 6.38 3.36
N GLY A 136 -22.58 5.23 3.43
CA GLY A 136 -23.61 4.99 4.44
C GLY A 136 -23.05 5.00 5.88
N PRO A 137 -23.86 4.59 6.87
CA PRO A 137 -23.42 4.44 8.25
C PRO A 137 -22.12 3.62 8.36
N ALA A 138 -21.17 4.12 9.15
CA ALA A 138 -19.86 3.50 9.33
C ALA A 138 -19.37 3.72 10.78
N ALA A 139 -18.45 2.88 11.23
CA ALA A 139 -17.67 3.18 12.43
C ALA A 139 -16.72 4.36 12.15
N ALA A 140 -16.29 5.04 13.21
CA ALA A 140 -15.29 6.09 13.10
C ALA A 140 -13.99 5.53 12.50
N GLY A 141 -13.47 6.20 11.46
CA GLY A 141 -12.35 5.74 10.65
C GLY A 141 -12.74 5.55 9.18
N TYR A 142 -12.05 4.65 8.49
CA TYR A 142 -12.12 4.43 7.04
C TYR A 142 -12.44 2.97 6.69
N LEU A 143 -12.12 2.00 7.57
CA LEU A 143 -12.26 0.56 7.28
C LEU A 143 -13.69 0.11 7.03
N THR A 144 -14.67 0.88 7.48
CA THR A 144 -16.10 0.52 7.38
C THR A 144 -16.89 1.46 6.47
N ARG A 145 -16.22 2.40 5.79
CA ARG A 145 -16.86 3.31 4.83
C ARG A 145 -17.25 2.54 3.57
N GLY A 146 -18.55 2.39 3.35
CA GLY A 146 -19.09 1.67 2.19
C GLY A 146 -18.89 0.15 2.25
N ILE A 147 -18.66 -0.41 3.44
CA ILE A 147 -18.35 -1.85 3.63
C ILE A 147 -19.50 -2.80 3.25
N GLU A 148 -20.70 -2.28 3.01
CA GLU A 148 -21.88 -3.05 2.64
C GLU A 148 -21.80 -3.61 1.21
N SER A 149 -20.90 -3.10 0.36
CA SER A 149 -20.68 -3.60 -1.00
C SER A 149 -19.25 -3.30 -1.48
N PRO A 150 -18.60 -4.22 -2.23
CA PRO A 150 -17.29 -3.94 -2.83
C PRO A 150 -17.32 -2.73 -3.76
N GLU A 151 -18.48 -2.42 -4.38
CA GLU A 151 -18.64 -1.28 -5.28
C GLU A 151 -18.47 0.07 -4.57
N THR A 152 -18.90 0.17 -3.30
CA THR A 152 -18.89 1.42 -2.54
C THR A 152 -17.77 1.48 -1.51
N TYR A 153 -17.04 0.38 -1.33
CA TYR A 153 -15.99 0.26 -0.33
C TYR A 153 -14.84 1.24 -0.56
N TYR A 154 -14.37 1.86 0.53
CA TYR A 154 -13.32 2.87 0.50
C TYR A 154 -12.04 2.43 -0.21
N TYR A 155 -11.56 1.22 0.05
CA TYR A 155 -10.31 0.74 -0.56
C TYR A 155 -10.43 0.40 -2.05
N ARG A 156 -11.65 0.30 -2.63
CA ARG A 156 -11.80 0.28 -4.10
C ARG A 156 -11.19 1.53 -4.71
N ARG A 157 -11.48 2.68 -4.11
CA ARG A 157 -11.00 3.97 -4.60
C ARG A 157 -9.49 4.13 -4.35
N VAL A 158 -9.02 3.81 -3.15
CA VAL A 158 -7.59 3.90 -2.79
C VAL A 158 -6.73 2.99 -3.67
N TYR A 159 -7.13 1.73 -3.90
CA TYR A 159 -6.35 0.81 -4.74
C TYR A 159 -6.39 1.23 -6.21
N THR A 160 -7.51 1.80 -6.67
CA THR A 160 -7.58 2.40 -8.01
C THR A 160 -6.62 3.58 -8.15
N ASP A 161 -6.52 4.45 -7.15
CA ASP A 161 -5.55 5.55 -7.15
C ASP A 161 -4.12 5.04 -7.27
N ALA A 162 -3.77 3.98 -6.55
CA ALA A 162 -2.44 3.36 -6.62
C ALA A 162 -2.12 2.84 -8.03
N VAL A 163 -3.06 2.16 -8.69
CA VAL A 163 -2.89 1.70 -10.08
C VAL A 163 -2.77 2.87 -11.05
N ARG A 164 -3.61 3.91 -10.88
CA ARG A 164 -3.55 5.12 -11.72
C ARG A 164 -2.27 5.91 -11.54
N LEU A 165 -1.71 5.94 -10.33
CA LEU A 165 -0.39 6.52 -10.09
C LEU A 165 0.70 5.76 -10.86
N LEU A 166 0.66 4.43 -10.86
CA LEU A 166 1.63 3.62 -11.61
C LEU A 166 1.54 3.86 -13.12
N ASP A 167 0.33 4.02 -13.67
CA ASP A 167 0.14 4.41 -15.08
C ASP A 167 0.82 5.77 -15.37
N ALA A 168 0.73 6.74 -14.45
CA ALA A 168 1.36 8.05 -14.59
C ALA A 168 2.89 8.00 -14.45
N VAL A 169 3.40 7.28 -13.43
CA VAL A 169 4.84 7.13 -13.15
C VAL A 169 5.56 6.44 -14.30
N ALA A 170 4.96 5.42 -14.91
CA ALA A 170 5.52 4.74 -16.07
C ALA A 170 5.64 5.63 -17.31
N ALA A 171 4.92 6.75 -17.37
CA ALA A 171 4.99 7.72 -18.46
C ALA A 171 5.97 8.88 -18.21
N PHE A 172 6.58 8.96 -17.02
CA PHE A 172 7.54 10.02 -16.71
C PHE A 172 8.87 9.79 -17.46
N PRO A 173 9.41 10.80 -18.16
CA PRO A 173 10.62 10.64 -18.99
C PRO A 173 11.88 10.30 -18.18
N GLU A 174 11.94 10.68 -16.91
CA GLU A 174 13.02 10.33 -15.98
C GLU A 174 12.86 8.98 -15.29
N VAL A 175 11.78 8.24 -15.58
CA VAL A 175 11.53 6.91 -15.02
C VAL A 175 11.81 5.86 -16.06
N ASP A 176 12.63 4.88 -15.69
CA ASP A 176 12.72 3.62 -16.41
C ASP A 176 11.51 2.76 -16.05
N ALA A 177 10.54 2.70 -16.97
CA ALA A 177 9.28 1.98 -16.77
C ALA A 177 9.44 0.47 -16.54
N SER A 178 10.62 -0.11 -16.82
CA SER A 178 10.92 -1.52 -16.51
C SER A 178 11.41 -1.75 -15.07
N ARG A 179 11.68 -0.67 -14.31
CA ARG A 179 12.27 -0.70 -12.97
C ARG A 179 11.47 0.15 -11.99
N ILE A 180 10.18 -0.15 -11.84
CA ILE A 180 9.30 0.49 -10.86
C ILE A 180 9.06 -0.48 -9.70
N ALA A 181 9.45 -0.06 -8.50
CA ALA A 181 9.14 -0.76 -7.25
C ALA A 181 8.00 -0.07 -6.50
N VAL A 182 7.22 -0.84 -5.74
CA VAL A 182 6.23 -0.31 -4.80
C VAL A 182 6.59 -0.68 -3.37
N THR A 183 6.35 0.22 -2.42
CA THR A 183 6.61 0.00 -1.00
C THR A 183 5.66 0.78 -0.10
N GLY A 184 5.57 0.37 1.15
CA GLY A 184 4.81 1.05 2.17
C GLY A 184 4.73 0.23 3.45
N VAL A 185 4.43 0.93 4.53
CA VAL A 185 4.32 0.34 5.88
C VAL A 185 2.86 0.27 6.28
N SER A 186 2.43 -0.82 6.92
CA SER A 186 1.07 -0.97 7.45
C SER A 186 0.03 -0.85 6.34
N GLN A 187 -0.88 0.14 6.38
CA GLN A 187 -1.80 0.43 5.27
C GLN A 187 -1.06 0.58 3.94
N GLY A 188 0.10 1.25 3.93
CA GLY A 188 0.92 1.40 2.74
C GLY A 188 1.43 0.04 2.22
N GLY A 189 1.68 -0.92 3.11
CA GLY A 189 2.06 -2.28 2.74
C GLY A 189 0.90 -3.03 2.07
N GLY A 190 -0.31 -2.92 2.62
CA GLY A 190 -1.52 -3.46 2.00
C GLY A 190 -1.81 -2.84 0.63
N ILE A 191 -1.66 -1.52 0.49
CA ILE A 191 -1.78 -0.83 -0.80
C ILE A 191 -0.69 -1.29 -1.78
N SER A 192 0.54 -1.52 -1.31
CA SER A 192 1.64 -2.02 -2.15
C SER A 192 1.33 -3.40 -2.74
N ILE A 193 0.76 -4.30 -1.92
CA ILE A 193 0.30 -5.62 -2.36
C ILE A 193 -0.80 -5.47 -3.43
N ALA A 194 -1.81 -4.64 -3.18
CA ALA A 194 -2.87 -4.39 -4.16
C ALA A 194 -2.33 -3.79 -5.47
N ALA A 195 -1.44 -2.80 -5.38
CA ALA A 195 -0.81 -2.17 -6.54
C ALA A 195 -0.03 -3.18 -7.40
N ALA A 196 0.74 -4.07 -6.76
CA ALA A 196 1.49 -5.13 -7.43
C ALA A 196 0.59 -6.22 -8.04
N ALA A 197 -0.52 -6.54 -7.39
CA ALA A 197 -1.48 -7.52 -7.89
C ALA A 197 -2.32 -7.01 -9.07
N LEU A 198 -2.56 -5.69 -9.14
CA LEU A 198 -3.52 -5.07 -10.05
C LEU A 198 -2.87 -4.28 -11.20
N SER A 199 -1.56 -4.04 -11.17
CA SER A 199 -0.84 -3.29 -12.20
C SER A 199 0.29 -4.11 -12.81
N SER A 200 0.42 -4.05 -14.13
CA SER A 200 1.53 -4.66 -14.88
C SER A 200 2.82 -3.84 -14.84
N HIS A 201 2.81 -2.65 -14.21
CA HIS A 201 3.98 -1.77 -14.15
C HIS A 201 4.94 -2.11 -13.00
N VAL A 202 4.55 -2.98 -12.06
CA VAL A 202 5.35 -3.27 -10.87
C VAL A 202 6.39 -4.35 -11.16
N ALA A 203 7.67 -4.00 -11.03
CA ALA A 203 8.80 -4.89 -11.20
C ALA A 203 9.38 -5.40 -9.86
N ALA A 204 9.00 -4.81 -8.73
CA ALA A 204 9.34 -5.29 -7.39
C ALA A 204 8.35 -4.76 -6.34
N VAL A 205 8.09 -5.53 -5.29
CA VAL A 205 7.18 -5.14 -4.19
C VAL A 205 7.85 -5.33 -2.83
N MET A 206 7.79 -4.29 -1.99
CA MET A 206 8.45 -4.28 -0.68
C MET A 206 7.47 -3.84 0.42
N PRO A 207 6.47 -4.66 0.78
CA PRO A 207 5.49 -4.31 1.80
C PRO A 207 6.03 -4.62 3.20
N ASP A 208 5.96 -3.64 4.09
CA ASP A 208 6.41 -3.78 5.48
C ASP A 208 5.23 -3.84 6.43
N VAL A 209 5.23 -4.84 7.32
CA VAL A 209 4.12 -5.12 8.26
C VAL A 209 2.74 -4.89 7.63
N PRO A 210 2.45 -5.52 6.48
CA PRO A 210 1.30 -5.16 5.63
C PRO A 210 -0.03 -5.36 6.34
N PHE A 211 -0.73 -4.26 6.55
CA PHE A 211 -2.13 -4.22 6.98
C PHE A 211 -3.06 -4.71 5.84
N LEU A 212 -4.37 -4.79 6.10
CA LEU A 212 -5.40 -5.20 5.12
C LEU A 212 -5.25 -6.64 4.61
N CYS A 213 -4.64 -7.52 5.40
CA CYS A 213 -4.45 -8.95 5.08
C CYS A 213 -5.19 -9.85 6.09
N ASP A 214 -5.67 -11.00 5.62
CA ASP A 214 -6.37 -12.03 6.42
C ASP A 214 -7.47 -11.40 7.30
N PHE A 215 -8.41 -10.68 6.68
CA PHE A 215 -9.50 -10.00 7.39
C PHE A 215 -10.28 -10.91 8.35
N PRO A 216 -10.60 -12.18 8.02
CA PRO A 216 -11.28 -13.08 8.95
C PRO A 216 -10.54 -13.26 10.28
N ARG A 217 -9.21 -13.44 10.24
CA ARG A 217 -8.40 -13.51 11.46
C ARG A 217 -8.20 -12.15 12.09
N SER A 218 -7.79 -11.17 11.31
CA SER A 218 -7.39 -9.86 11.80
C SER A 218 -8.51 -9.13 12.53
N THR A 219 -9.76 -9.20 12.03
CA THR A 219 -10.93 -8.58 12.67
C THR A 219 -11.38 -9.25 13.97
N THR A 220 -10.89 -10.46 14.26
CA THR A 220 -11.24 -11.23 15.47
C THR A 220 -10.09 -11.35 16.47
N ARG A 221 -8.84 -11.15 16.03
CA ARG A 221 -7.64 -11.35 16.86
C ARG A 221 -6.91 -10.07 17.20
N THR A 222 -6.95 -9.05 16.35
CA THR A 222 -6.17 -7.82 16.58
C THR A 222 -6.77 -7.01 17.73
N PRO A 223 -5.99 -6.67 18.77
CA PRO A 223 -6.47 -5.90 19.92
C PRO A 223 -6.55 -4.39 19.67
N LEU A 224 -5.76 -3.86 18.72
CA LEU A 224 -5.64 -2.43 18.46
C LEU A 224 -6.30 -1.99 17.14
N PRO A 225 -6.69 -0.70 17.02
CA PRO A 225 -7.12 -0.15 15.74
C PRO A 225 -6.01 -0.25 14.68
N PRO A 226 -6.36 -0.33 13.38
CA PRO A 226 -7.70 -0.05 12.85
C PRO A 226 -8.60 -1.27 12.60
N PHE A 227 -8.13 -2.53 12.65
CA PHE A 227 -9.01 -3.72 12.42
C PHE A 227 -10.24 -3.74 13.36
N THR A 228 -10.09 -3.20 14.57
CA THR A 228 -11.19 -3.08 15.56
C THR A 228 -12.33 -2.17 15.11
N GLU A 229 -12.18 -1.35 14.06
CA GLU A 229 -13.28 -0.61 13.44
C GLU A 229 -14.34 -1.56 12.85
N VAL A 230 -13.90 -2.66 12.22
CA VAL A 230 -14.81 -3.68 11.68
C VAL A 230 -15.52 -4.42 12.81
N THR A 231 -14.77 -4.80 13.86
CA THR A 231 -15.35 -5.42 15.06
C THR A 231 -16.41 -4.52 15.70
N LYS A 232 -16.12 -3.22 15.81
CA LYS A 232 -17.06 -2.22 16.34
C LYS A 232 -18.30 -2.10 15.47
N TYR A 233 -18.14 -2.04 14.14
CA TYR A 233 -19.26 -2.00 13.20
C TYR A 233 -20.14 -3.25 13.33
N LEU A 234 -19.55 -4.45 13.30
CA LEU A 234 -20.28 -5.72 13.41
C LEU A 234 -20.94 -5.93 14.79
N SER A 235 -20.44 -5.28 15.85
CA SER A 235 -21.11 -5.28 17.16
C SER A 235 -22.48 -4.58 17.15
N VAL A 236 -22.70 -3.67 16.20
CA VAL A 236 -23.97 -2.98 15.96
C VAL A 236 -24.78 -3.70 14.88
N HIS A 237 -24.13 -4.02 13.75
CA HIS A 237 -24.72 -4.67 12.56
C HIS A 237 -24.55 -6.19 12.61
N ARG A 238 -25.15 -6.82 13.63
CA ARG A 238 -24.87 -8.21 14.03
C ARG A 238 -25.23 -9.27 12.99
N ASP A 239 -26.16 -8.96 12.11
CA ASP A 239 -26.66 -9.83 11.03
C ASP A 239 -25.85 -9.72 9.73
N ARG A 240 -24.83 -8.84 9.68
CA ARG A 240 -24.09 -8.51 8.44
C ARG A 240 -22.69 -9.13 8.35
N VAL A 241 -22.33 -10.05 9.26
CA VAL A 241 -20.96 -10.63 9.29
C VAL A 241 -20.57 -11.26 7.95
N ALA A 242 -21.43 -12.09 7.37
CA ALA A 242 -21.14 -12.75 6.10
C ALA A 242 -20.99 -11.75 4.94
N ASP A 243 -21.89 -10.76 4.84
CA ASP A 243 -21.84 -9.73 3.80
C ASP A 243 -20.58 -8.87 3.91
N VAL A 244 -20.21 -8.48 5.13
CA VAL A 244 -19.00 -7.67 5.38
C VAL A 244 -17.74 -8.44 5.00
N LEU A 245 -17.62 -9.70 5.42
CA LEU A 245 -16.48 -10.54 5.03
C LEU A 245 -16.45 -10.79 3.52
N ALA A 246 -17.62 -10.92 2.87
CA ALA A 246 -17.71 -11.03 1.42
C ALA A 246 -17.18 -9.76 0.72
N THR A 247 -17.57 -8.55 1.16
CA THR A 247 -17.00 -7.30 0.66
C THR A 247 -15.49 -7.24 0.88
N LEU A 248 -15.03 -7.49 2.11
CA LEU A 248 -13.60 -7.39 2.47
C LEU A 248 -12.72 -8.37 1.68
N SER A 249 -13.24 -9.53 1.28
CA SER A 249 -12.49 -10.51 0.49
C SER A 249 -12.00 -10.00 -0.87
N TYR A 250 -12.63 -8.97 -1.45
CA TYR A 250 -12.16 -8.33 -2.69
C TYR A 250 -10.91 -7.45 -2.48
N PHE A 251 -10.64 -7.07 -1.23
CA PHE A 251 -9.58 -6.14 -0.84
C PHE A 251 -8.55 -6.77 0.09
N ASP A 252 -8.70 -8.04 0.42
CA ASP A 252 -7.76 -8.77 1.27
C ASP A 252 -6.43 -8.94 0.54
N GLY A 253 -5.39 -8.31 1.07
CA GLY A 253 -4.04 -8.39 0.52
C GLY A 253 -3.54 -9.83 0.41
N ALA A 254 -3.94 -10.72 1.32
CA ALA A 254 -3.56 -12.13 1.21
C ALA A 254 -4.27 -12.83 0.04
N VAL A 255 -5.50 -12.46 -0.28
CA VAL A 255 -6.20 -12.97 -1.49
C VAL A 255 -5.53 -12.43 -2.75
N LEU A 256 -5.25 -11.11 -2.79
CA LEU A 256 -4.64 -10.45 -3.94
C LEU A 256 -3.18 -10.89 -4.19
N ALA A 257 -2.42 -11.24 -3.15
CA ALA A 257 -1.01 -11.64 -3.25
C ALA A 257 -0.77 -12.81 -4.22
N SER A 258 -1.77 -13.68 -4.42
CA SER A 258 -1.74 -14.77 -5.41
C SER A 258 -1.50 -14.35 -6.85
N ARG A 259 -1.70 -13.06 -7.17
CA ARG A 259 -1.47 -12.49 -8.51
C ARG A 259 -0.07 -11.89 -8.68
N ILE A 260 0.71 -11.81 -7.60
CA ILE A 260 2.03 -11.15 -7.61
C ILE A 260 3.10 -12.16 -8.01
N SER A 261 3.64 -12.01 -9.21
CA SER A 261 4.80 -12.77 -9.72
C SER A 261 6.12 -11.99 -9.66
N ALA A 262 6.07 -10.69 -9.39
CA ALA A 262 7.25 -9.85 -9.24
C ALA A 262 8.05 -10.23 -7.97
N PRO A 263 9.39 -10.01 -7.97
CA PRO A 263 10.21 -10.12 -6.77
C PRO A 263 9.61 -9.39 -5.57
N ALA A 264 9.64 -10.04 -4.40
CA ALA A 264 8.99 -9.53 -3.20
C ALA A 264 9.90 -9.57 -1.96
N LEU A 265 10.02 -8.44 -1.25
CA LEU A 265 10.69 -8.35 0.04
C LEU A 265 9.70 -7.89 1.11
N PHE A 266 9.21 -8.82 1.91
CA PHE A 266 8.32 -8.53 3.03
C PHE A 266 9.14 -8.20 4.28
N SER A 267 8.53 -7.47 5.23
CA SER A 267 8.97 -7.52 6.62
C SER A 267 7.82 -7.79 7.58
N VAL A 268 8.16 -8.45 8.69
CA VAL A 268 7.24 -8.81 9.77
C VAL A 268 7.87 -8.52 11.12
N ALA A 269 7.06 -8.07 12.08
CA ALA A 269 7.49 -7.80 13.44
C ALA A 269 6.73 -8.69 14.42
N LEU A 270 7.43 -9.54 15.16
CA LEU A 270 6.79 -10.63 15.92
C LEU A 270 6.06 -10.17 17.19
N MET A 271 6.21 -8.90 17.58
CA MET A 271 5.49 -8.30 18.70
C MET A 271 4.51 -7.20 18.25
N ASP A 272 4.13 -7.18 16.97
CA ASP A 272 3.16 -6.24 16.42
C ASP A 272 1.74 -6.58 16.90
N ASP A 273 1.09 -5.62 17.57
CA ASP A 273 -0.27 -5.71 18.13
C ASP A 273 -1.33 -4.97 17.30
N VAL A 274 -0.91 -4.39 16.15
CA VAL A 274 -1.77 -3.73 15.16
C VAL A 274 -1.94 -4.61 13.92
N VAL A 275 -0.84 -5.10 13.37
CA VAL A 275 -0.81 -6.05 12.25
C VAL A 275 -0.17 -7.33 12.74
N LEU A 276 -1.01 -8.27 13.17
CA LEU A 276 -0.51 -9.53 13.72
C LEU A 276 0.33 -10.29 12.68
N PRO A 277 1.46 -10.91 13.08
CA PRO A 277 2.37 -11.64 12.20
C PRO A 277 1.67 -12.65 11.28
N SER A 278 0.66 -13.35 11.76
CA SER A 278 -0.11 -14.33 10.95
C SER A 278 -0.72 -13.72 9.70
N SER A 279 -1.23 -12.48 9.77
CA SER A 279 -1.80 -11.81 8.60
C SER A 279 -0.74 -11.46 7.54
N VAL A 280 0.46 -11.10 7.99
CA VAL A 280 1.62 -10.87 7.10
C VAL A 280 2.05 -12.18 6.44
N PHE A 281 2.20 -13.25 7.21
CA PHE A 281 2.56 -14.56 6.68
C PHE A 281 1.47 -15.13 5.75
N ALA A 282 0.19 -14.88 6.00
CA ALA A 282 -0.89 -15.26 5.09
C ALA A 282 -0.70 -14.66 3.69
N ALA A 283 -0.33 -13.38 3.61
CA ALA A 283 -0.06 -12.71 2.33
C ALA A 283 1.25 -13.18 1.69
N TYR A 284 2.35 -13.20 2.45
CA TYR A 284 3.67 -13.64 1.97
C TYR A 284 3.61 -15.04 1.35
N HIS A 285 2.92 -15.97 2.01
CA HIS A 285 2.83 -17.34 1.55
C HIS A 285 1.97 -17.55 0.31
N ARG A 286 1.02 -16.64 0.06
CA ARG A 286 0.17 -16.67 -1.13
C ARG A 286 0.81 -16.07 -2.37
N LEU A 287 1.95 -15.40 -2.28
CA LEU A 287 2.68 -14.89 -3.44
C LEU A 287 2.87 -15.98 -4.52
N ALA A 288 2.58 -15.63 -5.77
CA ALA A 288 2.94 -16.46 -6.93
C ALA A 288 4.43 -16.34 -7.30
N SER A 289 5.11 -15.30 -6.81
CA SER A 289 6.54 -15.11 -7.00
C SER A 289 7.35 -16.25 -6.37
N THR A 290 8.33 -16.72 -7.12
CA THR A 290 9.36 -17.65 -6.63
C THR A 290 10.58 -16.91 -6.06
N ASP A 291 10.74 -15.62 -6.39
CA ASP A 291 11.73 -14.73 -5.83
C ASP A 291 11.07 -13.91 -4.70
N ARG A 292 11.09 -14.47 -3.49
CA ARG A 292 10.47 -13.85 -2.32
C ARG A 292 11.31 -14.05 -1.07
N GLU A 293 11.39 -12.99 -0.27
CA GLU A 293 12.13 -12.93 0.99
C GLU A 293 11.25 -12.26 2.05
N ILE A 294 11.43 -12.63 3.32
CA ILE A 294 10.76 -12.01 4.46
C ILE A 294 11.76 -11.73 5.58
N GLU A 295 11.89 -10.46 5.96
CA GLU A 295 12.74 -10.04 7.07
C GLU A 295 11.95 -10.11 8.38
N VAL A 296 12.46 -10.91 9.33
CA VAL A 296 11.79 -11.17 10.61
C VAL A 296 12.42 -10.34 11.72
N TYR A 297 11.66 -9.40 12.26
CA TYR A 297 12.03 -8.57 13.40
C TYR A 297 11.45 -9.12 14.69
N ALA A 298 12.22 -9.98 15.37
CA ALA A 298 11.72 -10.80 16.48
C ALA A 298 11.30 -10.02 17.75
N HIS A 299 11.79 -8.79 17.94
CA HIS A 299 11.58 -8.00 19.16
C HIS A 299 10.89 -6.66 18.91
N ASN A 300 10.44 -6.43 17.68
CA ASN A 300 9.81 -5.18 17.27
C ASN A 300 8.29 -5.28 17.28
N GLY A 301 7.64 -4.15 17.54
CA GLY A 301 6.20 -3.97 17.37
C GLY A 301 5.87 -3.40 16.00
N HIS A 302 4.80 -2.61 15.92
CA HIS A 302 4.33 -2.05 14.65
C HIS A 302 5.31 -1.09 13.96
N GLU A 303 6.39 -0.66 14.62
CA GLU A 303 7.48 0.10 13.99
C GLU A 303 8.29 -0.74 12.98
N GLY A 304 8.17 -2.07 13.01
CA GLY A 304 8.89 -2.96 12.12
C GLY A 304 10.40 -2.82 12.26
N GLY A 305 11.12 -2.93 11.15
CA GLY A 305 12.56 -2.72 11.10
C GLY A 305 13.01 -1.26 10.97
N GLY A 306 12.07 -0.33 10.73
CA GLY A 306 12.38 1.09 10.50
C GLY A 306 13.55 1.31 9.52
N PRO A 307 14.54 2.13 9.87
CA PRO A 307 15.71 2.36 9.01
C PRO A 307 16.56 1.12 8.69
N PHE A 308 16.56 0.08 9.55
CA PHE A 308 17.26 -1.17 9.22
C PHE A 308 16.59 -1.89 8.06
N GLN A 309 15.25 -1.87 8.01
CA GLN A 309 14.50 -2.41 6.88
C GLN A 309 14.72 -1.59 5.60
N TRP A 310 14.76 -0.26 5.72
CA TRP A 310 15.06 0.58 4.56
C TRP A 310 16.46 0.30 3.97
N LEU A 311 17.48 0.13 4.81
CA LEU A 311 18.82 -0.29 4.35
C LEU A 311 18.78 -1.64 3.65
N ARG A 312 18.02 -2.60 4.18
CA ARG A 312 17.83 -3.91 3.56
C ARG A 312 17.15 -3.82 2.20
N GLN A 313 16.06 -3.05 2.11
CA GLN A 313 15.33 -2.80 0.86
C GLN A 313 16.22 -2.13 -0.20
N THR A 314 17.01 -1.12 0.16
CA THR A 314 17.90 -0.45 -0.79
C THR A 314 18.94 -1.39 -1.39
N SER A 315 19.54 -2.26 -0.57
CA SER A 315 20.47 -3.29 -1.04
C SER A 315 19.77 -4.33 -1.92
N TRP A 316 18.64 -4.85 -1.44
CA TRP A 316 17.86 -5.88 -2.15
C TRP A 316 17.37 -5.40 -3.52
N LEU A 317 16.99 -4.12 -3.62
CA LEU A 317 16.53 -3.51 -4.86
C LEU A 317 17.70 -3.25 -5.82
N ALA A 318 18.86 -2.81 -5.31
CA ALA A 318 20.06 -2.61 -6.12
C ALA A 318 20.53 -3.92 -6.79
N ASP A 319 20.38 -5.07 -6.12
CA ASP A 319 20.71 -6.38 -6.69
C ASP A 319 19.83 -6.75 -7.90
N ARG A 320 18.59 -6.21 -7.96
CA ARG A 320 17.60 -6.51 -9.01
C ARG A 320 17.54 -5.47 -10.11
N PHE A 321 17.65 -4.19 -9.74
CA PHE A 321 17.52 -3.05 -10.65
C PHE A 321 18.88 -2.49 -11.09
N GLY A 322 19.98 -3.02 -10.56
CA GLY A 322 21.31 -2.45 -10.66
C GLY A 322 21.54 -1.34 -9.63
N ALA A 323 22.81 -1.11 -9.29
CA ALA A 323 23.18 -0.02 -8.38
C ALA A 323 22.62 1.32 -8.89
N PRO A 324 22.04 2.16 -8.01
CA PRO A 324 21.56 3.47 -8.40
C PRO A 324 22.68 4.32 -9.01
N LEU A 325 22.33 5.16 -9.99
CA LEU A 325 23.28 6.12 -10.54
C LEU A 325 23.66 7.13 -9.45
N ALA A 326 24.96 7.19 -9.15
CA ALA A 326 25.56 8.14 -8.22
C ALA A 326 25.46 9.58 -8.71
#